data_AF-A0A7S0SFF2-F1
#
_entry.id   AF-A0A7S0SFF2-F1
#
_cell.length_a   1.000
_cell.length_b   1.000
_cell.length_c   1.000
_cell.angle_alpha   90.00
_cell.angle_beta   90.00
_cell.angle_gamma   90.00
#
_symmetry.space_group_name_H-M   'P 1'
#
loop_
_entity.id
_entity.type
_entity.pdbx_description
1 polymer ?
#
loop_
_entity_poly.entity_id
_entity_poly.type
_entity_poly.pdbx_seq_one_letter_code
_entity_poly.pdbx_strand_id
1 'polypeptide(L)'
;AAAAAVAAATETNINDVNEKGTKAANCWHRVKKDNRASSFAALLVREFGLDRLRHGTGVVDVAGGSGELSFELALRWGVPCTIIDPRGQGVHLTSRHKRLLASRAANAALITPAWAAVSPLARQLAHEWGGF
;
A
#
# COMPACT_ATOMS: atom_id res chain seq x y z
N ALA A 1 -59.94 24.54 33.27
CA ALA A 1 -59.90 23.97 31.90
C ALA A 1 -58.45 23.56 31.63
N ALA A 2 -58.07 22.30 31.79
CA ALA A 2 -58.25 21.20 30.81
C ALA A 2 -57.65 21.58 29.45
N ALA A 3 -56.39 21.22 29.18
CA ALA A 3 -55.90 19.94 28.65
C ALA A 3 -56.13 19.77 27.14
N ALA A 4 -55.04 19.78 26.36
CA ALA A 4 -54.89 19.00 25.12
C ALA A 4 -53.41 18.93 24.73
N ALA A 5 -52.93 17.70 24.53
CA ALA A 5 -51.58 17.31 24.14
C ALA A 5 -51.59 16.77 22.70
N VAL A 6 -50.49 16.92 21.95
CA VAL A 6 -50.06 16.08 20.80
C VAL A 6 -48.53 16.29 20.64
N ALA A 7 -47.65 15.43 21.13
CA ALA A 7 -47.15 14.16 20.58
C ALA A 7 -46.27 14.30 19.31
N ALA A 8 -44.97 13.99 19.41
CA ALA A 8 -44.29 12.95 18.60
C ALA A 8 -42.74 12.96 18.75
N ALA A 9 -42.22 11.76 19.04
CA ALA A 9 -40.92 11.17 18.68
C ALA A 9 -39.62 11.91 19.10
N THR A 10 -38.93 11.55 20.20
CA THR A 10 -37.99 10.41 20.34
C THR A 10 -37.20 10.05 19.09
N GLU A 11 -35.90 10.39 19.07
CA GLU A 11 -34.88 9.46 18.59
C GLU A 11 -33.75 9.37 19.61
N THR A 12 -33.63 8.17 20.13
CA THR A 12 -32.74 7.71 21.19
C THR A 12 -31.31 7.55 20.71
N ASN A 13 -30.43 8.19 21.46
CA ASN A 13 -29.04 7.86 21.75
C ASN A 13 -28.65 6.39 21.46
N ILE A 14 -27.89 6.17 20.38
CA ILE A 14 -27.23 4.91 20.06
C ILE A 14 -25.89 4.88 20.83
N ASN A 15 -25.96 4.66 22.14
CA ASN A 15 -24.83 4.19 22.93
C ASN A 15 -25.38 3.23 23.97
N ASP A 16 -25.91 2.11 23.47
CA ASP A 16 -26.26 1.01 24.34
C ASP A 16 -24.98 0.25 24.70
N VAL A 17 -24.83 0.14 26.01
CA VAL A 17 -23.70 -0.40 26.75
C VAL A 17 -23.61 -1.91 26.53
N ASN A 18 -22.39 -2.42 26.31
CA ASN A 18 -22.12 -3.84 26.48
C ASN A 18 -20.99 -4.00 27.51
N GLU A 19 -21.38 -3.98 28.78
CA GLU A 19 -20.57 -4.48 29.88
C GLU A 19 -20.64 -6.01 29.90
N LYS A 20 -19.54 -6.67 29.57
CA LYS A 20 -19.25 -8.03 30.02
C LYS A 20 -17.87 -8.07 30.63
N GLY A 21 -17.83 -8.34 31.94
CA GLY A 21 -16.61 -8.37 32.73
C GLY A 21 -15.75 -9.63 32.56
N THR A 22 -14.54 -9.52 33.13
CA THR A 22 -13.51 -10.55 33.42
C THR A 22 -12.75 -11.08 32.18
N LYS A 23 -11.42 -11.27 32.15
CA LYS A 23 -10.35 -11.36 33.15
C LYS A 23 -9.15 -10.57 32.65
N ALA A 24 -8.36 -10.00 33.56
CA ALA A 24 -7.05 -9.41 33.27
C ALA A 24 -6.04 -10.51 32.92
N ALA A 25 -6.25 -11.18 31.78
CA ALA A 25 -5.12 -11.68 31.02
C ALA A 25 -4.40 -10.44 30.50
N ASN A 26 -3.08 -10.41 30.56
CA ASN A 26 -2.30 -9.52 29.70
C ASN A 26 -2.54 -9.97 28.25
N CYS A 27 -3.75 -9.71 27.75
CA CYS A 27 -4.21 -9.95 26.41
C CYS A 27 -3.71 -8.74 25.65
N TRP A 28 -2.45 -8.84 25.22
CA TRP A 28 -1.88 -7.93 24.23
C TRP A 28 -2.80 -7.99 23.01
N HIS A 29 -3.76 -7.08 22.97
CA HIS A 29 -4.67 -6.93 21.84
C HIS A 29 -3.80 -6.45 20.68
N ARG A 30 -3.67 -7.28 19.65
CA ARG A 30 -2.99 -6.89 18.42
C ARG A 30 -3.84 -5.83 17.75
N VAL A 31 -3.53 -4.57 18.05
CA VAL A 31 -4.18 -3.42 17.42
C VAL A 31 -3.93 -3.56 15.91
N LYS A 32 -5.02 -3.68 15.16
CA LYS A 32 -4.97 -3.76 13.70
C LYS A 32 -4.45 -2.42 13.19
N LYS A 33 -3.46 -2.49 12.29
CA LYS A 33 -2.74 -1.30 11.83
C LYS A 33 -3.18 -0.95 10.40
N ASP A 34 -4.46 -1.14 10.12
CA ASP A 34 -5.02 -1.16 8.77
C ASP A 34 -5.31 0.27 8.27
N ASN A 35 -5.37 1.25 9.18
CA ASN A 35 -5.67 2.66 8.86
C ASN A 35 -4.42 3.55 8.64
N ARG A 36 -3.23 2.97 8.51
CA ARG A 36 -1.98 3.74 8.41
C ARG A 36 -1.93 4.61 7.16
N ALA A 37 -2.30 4.04 6.01
CA ALA A 37 -2.32 4.77 4.74
C ALA A 37 -3.33 5.93 4.76
N SER A 38 -4.55 5.68 5.26
CA SER A 38 -5.61 6.68 5.31
C SER A 38 -5.29 7.84 6.26
N SER A 39 -4.73 7.53 7.44
CA SER A 39 -4.31 8.56 8.40
C SER A 39 -3.21 9.45 7.83
N PHE A 40 -2.31 8.87 7.03
CA PHE A 40 -1.23 9.63 6.39
C PHE A 40 -1.74 10.48 5.22
N ALA A 41 -2.66 9.96 4.40
CA ALA A 41 -3.29 10.74 3.34
C ALA A 41 -4.03 11.97 3.90
N ALA A 42 -4.75 11.81 5.02
CA ALA A 42 -5.43 12.91 5.69
C ALA A 42 -4.47 14.00 6.20
N LEU A 43 -3.29 13.62 6.71
CA LEU A 43 -2.24 14.56 7.09
C LEU A 43 -1.74 15.37 5.89
N LEU A 44 -1.43 14.70 4.77
CA LEU A 44 -0.91 15.35 3.56
C LEU A 44 -1.88 16.40 3.03
N VAL A 45 -3.17 16.08 3.02
CA VAL A 45 -4.22 17.02 2.59
C VAL A 45 -4.32 18.21 3.54
N ARG A 46 -4.23 18.00 4.85
CA ARG A 46 -4.30 19.09 5.85
C ARG A 46 -3.17 20.09 5.71
N GLU A 47 -1.93 19.63 5.51
CA GLU A 47 -0.74 20.49 5.52
C GLU A 47 -0.50 21.20 4.18
N PHE A 48 -0.73 20.49 3.06
CA PHE A 48 -0.39 21.01 1.73
C PHE A 48 -1.58 21.57 0.96
N GLY A 49 -2.80 21.19 1.35
CA GLY A 49 -4.02 21.50 0.61
C GLY A 49 -4.19 20.66 -0.65
N LEU A 50 -5.45 20.44 -1.03
CA LEU A 50 -5.81 19.61 -2.19
C LEU A 50 -5.33 20.20 -3.51
N ASP A 51 -5.45 21.51 -3.67
CA ASP A 51 -5.13 22.17 -4.95
C ASP A 51 -3.66 22.04 -5.30
N ARG A 52 -2.78 22.16 -4.29
CA ARG A 52 -1.34 21.99 -4.48
C ARG A 52 -0.97 20.55 -4.82
N LEU A 53 -1.60 19.57 -4.16
CA LEU A 53 -1.36 18.14 -4.41
C LEU A 53 -1.87 17.69 -5.79
N ARG A 54 -2.90 18.34 -6.33
CA ARG A 54 -3.48 18.05 -7.65
C ARG A 54 -2.79 18.80 -8.80
N HIS A 55 -1.94 19.77 -8.48
CA HIS A 55 -1.35 20.62 -9.49
C HIS A 55 -0.51 19.82 -10.50
N GLY A 56 -0.60 20.16 -11.79
CA GLY A 56 0.11 19.48 -12.86
C GLY A 56 -0.35 18.02 -13.03
N THR A 57 0.60 17.08 -12.93
CA THR A 57 0.34 15.63 -13.09
C THR A 57 0.08 14.91 -11.77
N GLY A 58 -0.01 15.64 -10.66
CA GLY A 58 -0.20 15.09 -9.31
C GLY A 58 1.09 14.61 -8.64
N VAL A 59 0.97 13.57 -7.82
CA VAL A 59 2.00 13.07 -6.91
C VAL A 59 2.73 11.86 -7.51
N VAL A 60 3.99 11.65 -7.15
CA VAL A 60 4.72 10.41 -7.50
C VAL A 60 5.10 9.71 -6.20
N ASP A 61 4.59 8.50 -6.01
CA ASP A 61 4.83 7.62 -4.86
C ASP A 61 5.98 6.66 -5.17
N VAL A 62 7.19 7.15 -4.94
CA VAL A 62 8.39 6.35 -5.09
C VAL A 62 8.49 5.38 -3.92
N ALA A 63 8.75 4.12 -4.21
CA ALA A 63 8.73 3.05 -3.23
C ALA A 63 7.35 2.76 -2.63
N GLY A 64 6.29 3.07 -3.39
CA GLY A 64 4.89 3.12 -2.94
C GLY A 64 4.27 1.85 -2.36
N GLY A 65 5.00 0.74 -2.27
CA GLY A 65 4.42 -0.38 -1.53
C GLY A 65 3.46 -1.17 -2.43
N SER A 66 2.52 -1.82 -1.76
CA SER A 66 1.29 -2.26 -2.40
C SER A 66 0.43 -1.09 -2.89
N GLY A 67 0.88 0.16 -2.69
CA GLY A 67 0.20 1.36 -3.15
C GLY A 67 -0.91 1.84 -2.23
N GLU A 68 -1.01 1.37 -0.98
CA GLU A 68 -2.14 1.74 -0.11
C GLU A 68 -2.24 3.26 0.14
N LEU A 69 -1.12 3.96 0.23
CA LEU A 69 -1.12 5.42 0.37
C LEU A 69 -1.55 6.12 -0.91
N SER A 70 -0.93 5.77 -2.04
CA SER A 70 -1.34 6.24 -3.36
C SER A 70 -2.83 6.00 -3.60
N PHE A 71 -3.34 4.84 -3.18
CA PHE A 71 -4.75 4.47 -3.28
C PHE A 71 -5.66 5.40 -2.49
N GLU A 72 -5.32 5.68 -1.23
CA GLU A 72 -6.05 6.64 -0.41
C GLU A 72 -6.02 8.04 -1.02
N LEU A 73 -4.85 8.52 -1.46
CA LEU A 73 -4.71 9.84 -2.07
C LEU A 73 -5.51 9.99 -3.38
N ALA A 74 -5.48 8.98 -4.25
CA ALA A 74 -6.22 8.99 -5.50
C ALA A 74 -7.73 8.90 -5.30
N LEU A 75 -8.22 7.96 -4.49
CA LEU A 75 -9.64 7.65 -4.45
C LEU A 75 -10.39 8.42 -3.38
N ARG A 76 -9.80 8.55 -2.20
CA ARG A 76 -10.45 9.26 -1.10
C ARG A 76 -10.33 10.77 -1.27
N TRP A 77 -9.20 11.23 -1.81
CA TRP A 77 -8.86 12.64 -1.89
C TRP A 77 -8.78 13.18 -3.32
N GLY A 78 -8.94 12.35 -4.36
CA GLY A 78 -8.96 12.79 -5.75
C GLY A 78 -7.63 13.39 -6.23
N VAL A 79 -6.50 12.98 -5.63
CA VAL A 79 -5.16 13.45 -5.97
C VAL A 79 -4.51 12.44 -6.93
N PRO A 80 -4.21 12.81 -8.20
CA PRO A 80 -3.52 11.89 -9.10
C PRO A 80 -2.19 11.46 -8.50
N CYS A 81 -1.85 10.17 -8.56
CA CYS A 81 -0.59 9.65 -8.02
C CYS A 81 0.01 8.53 -8.87
N THR A 82 1.33 8.50 -9.02
CA THR A 82 2.06 7.48 -9.80
C THR A 82 3.06 6.74 -8.92
N ILE A 83 2.96 5.41 -8.83
CA ILE A 83 3.90 4.62 -8.03
C ILE A 83 5.14 4.24 -8.86
N ILE A 84 6.33 4.40 -8.31
CA ILE A 84 7.58 3.96 -8.96
C ILE A 84 8.30 3.00 -8.05
N ASP A 85 8.50 1.78 -8.53
CA ASP A 85 8.92 0.73 -7.64
C ASP A 85 9.69 -0.42 -8.43
N PRO A 86 11.00 -0.73 -8.15
CA PRO A 86 11.86 -1.73 -8.86
C PRO A 86 11.64 -3.29 -8.81
N ARG A 87 11.30 -3.98 -7.71
CA ARG A 87 10.56 -5.26 -7.65
C ARG A 87 9.28 -5.26 -8.50
N GLY A 88 8.92 -4.17 -9.19
CA GLY A 88 7.53 -3.74 -9.24
C GLY A 88 7.12 -3.50 -7.80
N GLN A 89 7.90 -2.63 -7.21
CA GLN A 89 8.30 -2.71 -5.83
C GLN A 89 7.14 -2.29 -4.95
N GLY A 90 7.38 -2.45 -3.67
CA GLY A 90 6.33 -2.28 -2.70
C GLY A 90 5.35 -3.44 -2.59
N VAL A 91 5.33 -4.28 -3.61
CA VAL A 91 4.90 -5.66 -3.54
C VAL A 91 5.80 -6.42 -2.58
N HIS A 92 5.18 -7.13 -1.64
CA HIS A 92 5.89 -8.07 -0.78
C HIS A 92 6.56 -9.14 -1.64
N LEU A 93 7.91 -9.21 -1.61
CA LEU A 93 8.64 -10.23 -2.37
C LEU A 93 8.74 -11.54 -1.59
N THR A 94 8.02 -12.53 -2.09
CA THR A 94 7.98 -13.87 -1.53
C THR A 94 9.34 -14.58 -1.63
N SER A 95 9.56 -15.60 -0.81
CA SER A 95 10.77 -16.45 -0.88
C SER A 95 11.05 -16.99 -2.30
N ARG A 96 10.00 -17.17 -3.11
CA ARG A 96 10.06 -17.55 -4.53
C ARG A 96 10.70 -16.47 -5.40
N HIS A 97 10.38 -15.19 -5.18
CA HIS A 97 11.01 -14.09 -5.94
C HIS A 97 12.50 -14.03 -5.67
N LYS A 98 12.89 -14.31 -4.43
CA LYS A 98 14.29 -14.43 -4.03
C LYS A 98 15.00 -15.57 -4.75
N ARG A 99 14.38 -16.76 -4.79
CA ARG A 99 14.97 -17.92 -5.45
C ARG A 99 15.13 -17.73 -6.97
N LEU A 100 14.18 -17.07 -7.62
CA LEU A 100 14.23 -16.81 -9.05
C LEU A 100 15.36 -15.84 -9.41
N LEU A 101 15.49 -14.74 -8.66
CA LEU A 101 16.60 -13.80 -8.82
C LEU A 101 17.94 -14.51 -8.61
N ALA A 102 18.00 -15.43 -7.64
CA ALA A 102 19.18 -16.26 -7.40
C ALA A 102 19.51 -17.23 -8.56
N SER A 103 18.52 -17.93 -9.14
CA SER A 103 18.75 -18.85 -10.25
C SER A 103 19.18 -18.13 -11.53
N ARG A 104 18.64 -16.93 -11.79
CA ARG A 104 19.02 -16.12 -12.95
C ARG A 104 20.44 -15.60 -12.83
N ALA A 105 20.82 -15.13 -11.63
CA ALA A 105 22.21 -14.78 -11.34
C ALA A 105 23.15 -15.97 -11.53
N ALA A 106 22.76 -17.16 -11.06
CA ALA A 106 23.56 -18.37 -11.21
C ALA A 106 23.75 -18.78 -12.68
N ASN A 107 22.70 -18.77 -13.50
CA ASN A 107 22.80 -19.14 -14.91
C ASN A 107 23.52 -18.07 -15.75
N ALA A 108 23.38 -16.79 -15.40
CA ALA A 108 24.13 -15.72 -16.03
C ALA A 108 25.64 -15.90 -15.82
N ALA A 109 26.05 -16.35 -14.63
CA ALA A 109 27.46 -16.61 -14.32
C ALA A 109 28.06 -17.79 -15.12
N LEU A 110 27.24 -18.71 -15.60
CA LEU A 110 27.69 -19.83 -16.45
C LEU A 110 27.92 -19.40 -17.90
N ILE A 111 27.41 -18.24 -18.31
CA ILE A 111 27.59 -17.72 -19.66
C ILE A 111 28.97 -17.08 -19.76
N THR A 112 29.92 -17.79 -20.36
CA THR A 112 31.26 -17.25 -20.57
C THR A 112 31.28 -16.22 -21.70
N PRO A 113 32.18 -15.22 -21.64
CA PRO A 113 32.34 -14.24 -22.72
C PRO A 113 32.67 -14.90 -24.07
N ALA A 114 33.44 -15.99 -24.05
CA ALA A 114 33.77 -16.76 -25.25
C ALA A 114 32.51 -17.38 -25.88
N TRP A 115 31.60 -17.92 -25.08
CA TRP A 115 30.32 -18.45 -25.57
C TRP A 115 29.42 -17.33 -26.11
N ALA A 116 29.34 -16.20 -25.42
CA ALA A 116 28.61 -15.01 -25.87
C ALA A 116 29.19 -14.36 -27.14
N ALA A 117 30.48 -14.55 -27.43
CA ALA A 117 31.12 -14.05 -28.64
C ALA A 117 30.70 -14.85 -29.87
N VAL A 118 30.59 -16.18 -29.76
CA VAL A 118 30.29 -17.08 -30.89
C VAL A 118 28.81 -17.42 -31.02
N SER A 119 28.05 -17.32 -29.93
CA SER A 119 26.62 -17.62 -29.92
C SER A 119 25.82 -16.34 -29.68
N PRO A 120 24.98 -15.93 -30.64
CA PRO A 120 24.03 -14.84 -30.45
C PRO A 120 23.11 -15.07 -29.25
N LEU A 121 22.74 -16.33 -28.99
CA LEU A 121 21.88 -16.72 -27.87
C LEU A 121 22.53 -16.43 -26.51
N ALA A 122 23.81 -16.78 -26.33
CA ALA A 122 24.51 -16.54 -25.09
C ALA A 122 24.68 -15.04 -24.78
N ARG A 123 24.88 -14.21 -25.82
CA ARG A 123 24.98 -12.76 -25.67
C ARG A 123 23.69 -12.13 -25.17
N GLN A 124 22.56 -12.56 -25.72
CA GLN A 124 21.25 -12.09 -25.30
C GLN A 124 20.97 -12.45 -23.85
N LEU A 125 21.21 -13.71 -23.47
CA LEU A 125 20.96 -14.18 -22.10
C LEU A 125 21.83 -13.46 -21.06
N ALA A 126 23.08 -13.12 -21.40
CA ALA A 126 23.95 -12.32 -20.53
C ALA A 126 23.41 -10.90 -20.30
N HIS A 127 22.85 -10.26 -21.33
CA HIS A 127 22.24 -8.94 -21.21
C HIS A 127 20.95 -8.97 -20.40
N GLU A 128 20.08 -9.95 -20.67
CA GLU A 128 18.77 -10.08 -20.01
C GLU A 128 18.90 -10.42 -18.53
N TRP A 129 19.78 -11.35 -18.17
CA TRP A 129 19.91 -11.80 -16.77
C TRP A 129 20.90 -10.97 -15.96
N GLY A 130 21.71 -10.14 -16.61
CA GLY A 130 22.58 -9.17 -15.95
C GLY A 130 21.90 -7.86 -15.53
N GLY A 131 20.66 -7.62 -15.98
CA GLY A 131 19.92 -6.35 -15.79
C GLY A 131 18.93 -6.31 -14.63
N PHE A 132 18.93 -7.31 -13.73
CA PHE A 132 18.01 -7.40 -12.59
C PHE A 132 18.73 -7.33 -11.25
#